data_AF-A0A349LP67-F1
#
_entry.id   AF-A0A349LP67-F1
#
_cell.length_a   1.000
_cell.length_b   1.000
_cell.length_c   1.000
_cell.angle_alpha   90.00
_cell.angle_beta   90.00
_cell.angle_gamma   90.00
#
_symmetry.space_group_name_H-M   'P 1'
#
loop_
_entity.id
_entity.type
_entity.pdbx_description
1 polymer ?
#
loop_
_entity_poly.entity_id
_entity_poly.type
_entity_poly.pdbx_seq_one_letter_code
_entity_poly.pdbx_strand_id
1 'polypeptide(L)'
;MTHFVLQTPVRAEEIRKLRINDIVALQNTLFGIRDATQIHMFDHGRQTRFDLNGHAVIHTAPNVRKVPVSEQFICIGTTTSDRMERF
;
A
#
# COMPACT_ATOMS: atom_id res chain seq x y z
N MET A 1 -20.49 9.25 -5.67
CA MET A 1 -19.60 8.50 -4.76
C MET A 1 -19.90 7.05 -4.96
N THR A 2 -19.01 6.34 -5.65
CA THR A 2 -19.16 4.90 -5.93
C THR A 2 -18.27 4.11 -4.98
N HIS A 3 -18.71 2.92 -4.60
CA HIS A 3 -17.93 2.02 -3.76
C HIS A 3 -17.28 0.95 -4.64
N PHE A 4 -15.97 0.81 -4.55
CA PHE A 4 -15.20 -0.22 -5.24
C PHE A 4 -14.59 -1.19 -4.23
N VAL A 5 -14.61 -2.47 -4.57
CA VAL A 5 -13.84 -3.50 -3.88
C VAL A 5 -12.82 -4.03 -4.88
N LEU A 6 -11.53 -3.82 -4.59
CA LEU A 6 -10.43 -4.16 -5.48
C LEU A 6 -9.55 -5.22 -4.83
N GLN A 7 -9.28 -6.29 -5.58
CA GLN A 7 -8.35 -7.35 -5.18
C GLN A 7 -6.94 -6.98 -5.65
N THR A 8 -5.95 -6.97 -4.76
CA THR A 8 -4.56 -6.83 -5.20
C THR A 8 -4.02 -8.18 -5.71
N PRO A 9 -3.17 -8.19 -6.76
CA PRO A 9 -2.72 -7.04 -7.56
C PRO A 9 -3.84 -6.51 -8.49
N VAL A 10 -4.04 -5.20 -8.50
CA VAL A 10 -5.11 -4.52 -9.25
C VAL A 10 -4.66 -4.23 -10.67
N ARG A 11 -5.56 -4.41 -11.66
CA ARG A 11 -5.27 -4.06 -13.05
C ARG A 11 -5.37 -2.56 -13.29
N ALA A 12 -4.51 -2.04 -14.16
CA ALA A 12 -4.52 -0.62 -14.52
C ALA A 12 -5.85 -0.14 -15.11
N GLU A 13 -6.63 -1.03 -15.75
CA GLU A 13 -7.96 -0.72 -16.27
C GLU A 13 -8.99 -0.46 -15.15
N GLU A 14 -8.85 -1.13 -14.01
CA GLU A 14 -9.74 -0.95 -12.85
C GLU A 14 -9.45 0.36 -12.14
N ILE A 15 -8.16 0.68 -11.95
CA ILE A 15 -7.73 1.95 -11.35
C ILE A 15 -8.21 3.16 -12.17
N ARG A 16 -8.19 3.08 -13.50
CA ARG A 16 -8.65 4.18 -14.38
C ARG A 16 -10.15 4.48 -14.27
N LYS A 17 -10.95 3.58 -13.70
CA LYS A 17 -12.38 3.81 -13.44
C LYS A 17 -12.62 4.70 -12.23
N LEU A 18 -11.66 4.76 -11.30
CA LEU A 18 -11.78 5.53 -10.06
C LEU A 18 -11.88 7.02 -10.34
N ARG A 19 -12.61 7.73 -9.48
CA ARG A 19 -12.73 9.19 -9.45
C ARG A 19 -12.43 9.70 -8.05
N ILE A 20 -12.07 10.98 -7.97
CA ILE A 20 -11.89 11.66 -6.69
C ILE A 20 -13.18 11.51 -5.86
N ASN A 21 -13.02 11.27 -4.57
CA ASN A 21 -14.09 11.00 -3.60
C ASN A 21 -14.79 9.64 -3.74
N ASP A 22 -14.32 8.71 -4.57
CA ASP A 22 -14.79 7.33 -4.51
C ASP A 22 -14.25 6.61 -3.24
N ILE A 23 -15.03 5.65 -2.75
CA ILE A 23 -14.64 4.82 -1.61
C ILE A 23 -14.09 3.50 -2.14
N VAL A 24 -12.88 3.15 -1.73
CA VAL A 24 -12.18 1.94 -2.19
C VAL A 24 -11.86 1.04 -0.99
N ALA A 25 -12.35 -0.19 -1.03
CA ALA A 25 -11.90 -1.28 -0.17
C ALA A 25 -10.86 -2.12 -0.93
N LEU A 26 -9.65 -2.21 -0.38
CA LEU A 26 -8.58 -3.06 -0.91
C LEU A 26 -8.57 -4.40 -0.17
N GLN A 27 -8.46 -5.49 -0.91
CA GLN A 27 -8.41 -6.86 -0.37
C GLN A 27 -7.11 -7.55 -0.78
N ASN A 28 -6.76 -8.61 -0.03
CA ASN A 28 -5.52 -9.39 -0.13
C ASN A 28 -4.29 -8.66 0.45
N THR A 29 -3.18 -8.69 -0.28
CA THR A 29 -1.88 -8.26 0.22
C THR A 29 -1.64 -6.79 -0.10
N LEU A 30 -1.28 -6.03 0.93
CA LEU A 30 -0.80 -4.65 0.81
C LEU A 30 0.59 -4.58 1.42
N PHE A 31 1.45 -3.73 0.86
CA PHE A 31 2.82 -3.56 1.33
C PHE A 31 3.00 -2.24 2.07
N GLY A 32 3.47 -2.31 3.31
CA GLY A 32 3.89 -1.14 4.06
C GLY A 32 5.29 -0.69 3.63
N ILE A 33 5.42 0.52 3.09
CA ILE A 33 6.71 1.12 2.72
C ILE A 33 6.77 2.57 3.19
N ARG A 34 7.97 3.10 3.43
CA ARG A 34 8.16 4.54 3.72
C ARG A 34 9.58 4.96 3.38
N ASP A 35 9.99 6.11 3.90
CA ASP A 35 11.29 6.77 3.76
C ASP A 35 12.47 5.79 3.59
N ALA A 36 12.77 4.95 4.60
CA ALA A 36 13.91 4.04 4.54
C ALA A 36 13.82 2.99 3.42
N THR A 37 12.62 2.46 3.15
CA THR A 37 12.41 1.49 2.07
C THR A 37 12.69 2.14 0.71
N GLN A 38 12.17 3.34 0.48
CA GLN A 38 12.34 4.06 -0.78
C GLN A 38 13.76 4.58 -0.97
N ILE A 39 14.44 5.07 0.08
CA ILE A 39 15.89 5.39 0.05
C ILE A 39 16.69 4.17 -0.43
N HIS A 40 16.44 3.01 0.17
CA HIS A 40 17.15 1.80 -0.24
C HIS A 40 16.87 1.41 -1.69
N MET A 41 15.63 1.53 -2.14
CA MET A 41 15.24 1.15 -3.49
C MET A 41 15.79 2.11 -4.56
N PHE A 42 15.57 3.41 -4.39
CA PHE A 42 15.85 4.41 -5.41
C PHE A 42 17.26 5.00 -5.28
N ASP A 43 17.67 5.41 -4.08
CA ASP A 43 18.97 6.06 -3.88
C ASP A 43 20.12 5.03 -3.86
N HIS A 44 19.88 3.83 -3.33
CA HIS A 44 20.89 2.77 -3.24
C HIS A 44 20.70 1.63 -4.26
N GLY A 45 19.73 1.74 -5.18
CA GLY A 45 19.51 0.76 -6.25
C GLY A 45 19.16 -0.66 -5.78
N ARG A 46 18.63 -0.84 -4.57
CA ARG A 46 18.27 -2.17 -4.07
C ARG A 46 16.97 -2.66 -4.69
N GLN A 47 16.99 -3.86 -5.22
CA GLN A 47 15.78 -4.52 -5.70
C GLN A 47 15.02 -5.17 -4.54
N THR A 48 13.69 -5.09 -4.62
CA THR A 48 12.78 -5.81 -3.74
C THR A 48 12.67 -7.28 -4.17
N ARG A 49 12.58 -8.20 -3.20
CA ARG A 49 12.26 -9.62 -3.48
C ARG A 49 10.80 -9.83 -3.89
N PHE A 50 9.93 -8.88 -3.55
CA PHE A 50 8.51 -8.87 -3.88
C PHE A 50 8.27 -8.10 -5.17
N ASP A 51 7.41 -8.62 -6.04
CA ASP A 51 6.87 -7.87 -7.15
C ASP A 51 5.76 -6.93 -6.65
N LEU A 52 6.02 -5.62 -6.75
CA LEU A 52 5.08 -4.58 -6.33
C LEU A 52 4.12 -4.18 -7.45
N ASN A 53 4.28 -4.70 -8.67
CA ASN A 53 3.42 -4.34 -9.79
C ASN A 53 1.95 -4.68 -9.48
N GLY A 54 1.07 -3.71 -9.73
CA GLY A 54 -0.37 -3.80 -9.43
C GLY A 54 -0.74 -3.77 -7.94
N HIS A 55 0.22 -3.80 -7.01
CA HIS A 55 -0.10 -3.78 -5.58
C HIS A 55 -0.31 -2.36 -5.06
N ALA A 56 -1.22 -2.24 -4.10
CA ALA A 56 -1.32 -1.03 -3.30
C ALA A 56 -0.20 -1.02 -2.24
N VAL A 57 0.42 0.14 -2.08
CA VAL A 57 1.39 0.40 -1.03
C VAL A 57 0.79 1.34 0.00
N ILE A 58 1.05 1.08 1.27
CA ILE A 58 0.64 1.95 2.37
C ILE A 58 1.89 2.63 2.91
N HIS A 59 1.84 3.96 2.98
CA HIS A 59 2.84 4.73 3.69
C HIS A 59 2.66 4.55 5.18
N THR A 60 3.46 3.67 5.79
CA THR A 60 3.32 3.31 7.21
C THR A 60 4.62 2.77 7.81
N ALA A 61 4.72 2.80 9.14
CA ALA A 61 5.72 2.08 9.92
C ALA A 61 5.09 1.66 11.25
N PRO A 62 4.25 0.63 11.23
CA PRO A 62 3.53 0.23 12.41
C PRO A 62 4.45 -0.63 13.30
N ASN A 63 4.36 -0.44 14.61
CA ASN A 63 4.92 -1.38 15.58
C ASN A 63 4.01 -2.62 15.63
N VAL A 64 4.17 -3.51 14.65
CA VAL A 64 3.39 -4.75 14.57
C VAL A 64 4.13 -5.90 15.24
N ARG A 65 3.35 -6.75 15.90
CA ARG A 65 3.77 -8.10 16.28
C ARG A 65 3.03 -9.10 15.42
N LYS A 66 3.67 -10.22 15.08
CA LYS A 66 3.01 -11.31 14.38
C LYS A 66 1.93 -11.91 15.30
N VAL A 67 0.72 -12.06 14.79
CA VAL A 67 -0.43 -12.66 15.50
C VAL A 67 -1.05 -13.77 14.63
N PRO A 68 -1.76 -14.74 15.23
CA PRO A 68 -2.62 -15.66 14.47
C PRO A 68 -3.67 -14.89 13.67
N VAL A 69 -4.10 -15.45 12.54
CA VAL A 69 -5.22 -14.89 11.76
C VAL A 69 -6.47 -14.92 12.62
N SER A 70 -7.17 -13.79 12.69
CA SER A 70 -8.41 -13.64 13.45
C SER A 70 -9.30 -12.56 12.83
N GLU A 71 -10.55 -12.50 13.26
CA GLU A 71 -11.51 -11.45 12.88
C GLU A 71 -11.24 -10.11 13.59
N GLN A 72 -10.21 -10.02 14.44
CA GLN A 72 -9.88 -8.78 15.13
C GLN A 72 -9.27 -7.76 14.17
N PHE A 73 -9.88 -6.58 14.12
CA PHE A 73 -9.31 -5.44 13.41
C PHE A 73 -8.09 -4.90 14.15
N ILE A 74 -6.99 -4.70 13.40
CA ILE A 74 -5.78 -4.06 13.90
C ILE A 74 -5.71 -2.66 13.30
N CYS A 75 -5.41 -1.67 14.14
CA CYS A 75 -5.16 -0.33 13.65
C CYS A 75 -3.72 -0.23 13.12
N ILE A 76 -3.59 0.13 11.84
CA ILE A 76 -2.32 0.47 11.20
C ILE A 76 -2.38 1.96 10.83
N GLY A 77 -1.68 2.79 11.59
CA GLY A 77 -1.57 4.20 11.29
C GLY A 77 -0.79 4.45 10.00
N THR A 78 -1.17 5.47 9.25
CA THR A 78 -0.44 5.92 8.07
C THR A 78 0.57 7.01 8.44
N THR A 79 1.50 7.29 7.52
CA THR A 79 2.41 8.44 7.58
C THR A 79 2.17 9.36 6.39
N THR A 80 2.66 10.59 6.48
CA THR A 80 2.46 11.63 5.46
C THR A 80 3.06 11.24 4.12
N SER A 81 2.22 11.09 3.09
CA SER A 81 2.65 10.70 1.73
C SER A 81 3.56 11.71 1.04
N ASP A 82 3.42 13.00 1.36
CA ASP A 82 4.18 14.10 0.75
C ASP A 82 5.71 13.93 0.91
N ARG A 83 6.17 13.24 1.97
CA ARG A 83 7.60 12.92 2.16
C ARG A 83 8.17 11.98 1.08
N MET A 84 7.30 11.25 0.39
CA MET A 84 7.67 10.24 -0.59
C MET A 84 7.62 10.77 -2.04
N GLU A 85 7.21 12.02 -2.27
CA GLU A 85 7.13 12.61 -3.63
C GLU A 85 8.50 12.75 -4.32
N ARG A 86 9.61 12.68 -3.57
CA ARG A 86 10.97 12.80 -4.14
C ARG A 86 11.49 11.52 -4.81
N PHE A 87 10.76 10.40 -4.71
CA PHE A 87 11.17 9.08 -5.17
C PHE A 87 10.34 8.65 -6.38
#